data_AF-A0A5B8JBF1-F1
#
_entry.id   AF-A0A5B8JBF1-F1
#
_cell.length_a   1.000
_cell.length_b   1.000
_cell.length_c   1.000
_cell.angle_alpha   90.00
_cell.angle_beta   90.00
_cell.angle_gamma   90.00
#
_symmetry.space_group_name_H-M   'P 1'
#
loop_
_entity.id
_entity.type
_entity.pdbx_description
1 polymer ?
#
loop_
_entity_poly.entity_id
_entity_poly.type
_entity_poly.pdbx_seq_one_letter_code
_entity_poly.pdbx_strand_id
1 'polypeptide(L)' 'MRLESLLAPPPAPYTAVCCVCGRTTAAPVEAGYVERAGGPGCVRYVCPQDTTDCSPGPVPDELHRAGGPRD' A
#
# COMPACT_ATOMS: atom_id res chain seq x y z
N MET A 1 8.12 -29.15 -1.88
CA MET A 1 8.36 -28.33 -3.08
C MET A 1 8.52 -29.25 -4.27
N ARG A 2 7.77 -29.04 -5.37
CA ARG A 2 7.97 -29.80 -6.62
C ARG A 2 8.71 -28.94 -7.63
N LEU A 3 9.57 -29.58 -8.44
CA LEU A 3 10.40 -28.92 -9.46
C LEU A 3 9.57 -28.09 -10.44
N GLU A 4 8.37 -28.57 -10.76
CA GLU A 4 7.40 -27.88 -11.62
C GLU A 4 6.96 -26.48 -11.09
N SER A 5 7.01 -26.21 -9.78
CA SER A 5 6.74 -24.87 -9.24
C SER A 5 7.85 -23.85 -9.53
N LEU A 6 9.09 -24.28 -9.79
CA LEU A 6 10.21 -23.40 -10.13
C LEU A 6 10.26 -23.04 -11.61
N LEU A 7 9.56 -23.81 -12.45
CA LEU A 7 9.48 -23.60 -13.90
C LEU A 7 8.34 -22.66 -14.30
N ALA A 8 7.45 -22.32 -13.37
CA ALA A 8 6.41 -21.34 -13.62
C ALA A 8 7.03 -19.96 -13.86
N PRO A 9 6.55 -19.19 -14.86
CA PRO A 9 7.01 -17.83 -15.07
C PRO A 9 6.73 -17.00 -13.80
N PRO A 10 7.63 -16.06 -13.45
CA PRO A 10 7.42 -15.21 -12.29
C PRO A 10 6.11 -14.41 -12.47
N PRO A 11 5.36 -14.17 -11.39
CA PRO A 11 4.20 -13.29 -11.46
C PRO A 11 4.63 -11.93 -11.99
N ALA A 12 3.72 -11.26 -12.71
CA ALA A 12 3.97 -9.91 -13.18
C ALA A 12 4.37 -9.02 -11.97
N PRO A 13 5.38 -8.15 -12.12
CA PRO A 13 5.82 -7.30 -11.03
C PRO A 13 4.65 -6.42 -10.58
N TYR A 14 4.36 -6.47 -9.28
CA TYR A 14 3.37 -5.58 -8.69
C TYR A 14 3.91 -4.13 -8.79
N THR A 15 3.21 -3.30 -9.56
CA THR A 15 3.61 -1.92 -9.80
C THR A 15 2.52 -0.95 -9.35
N ALA A 16 2.93 0.19 -8.78
CA ALA A 16 2.02 1.27 -8.43
C ALA A 16 2.67 2.64 -8.68
N VAL A 17 1.85 3.68 -8.77
CA VAL A 17 2.31 5.07 -8.93
C VAL A 17 2.60 5.66 -7.56
N CYS A 18 3.80 6.20 -7.37
CA CYS A 18 4.15 6.92 -6.15
C CYS A 18 3.32 8.19 -6.01
N CYS A 19 2.62 8.35 -4.89
CA CYS A 19 1.82 9.55 -4.64
C CYS A 19 2.66 10.80 -4.33
N VAL A 20 3.98 10.66 -4.14
CA VAL A 20 4.92 11.77 -3.90
C VAL A 20 5.56 12.23 -5.22
N CYS A 21 6.33 11.37 -5.89
CA CYS A 21 7.06 11.74 -7.11
C CYS A 21 6.32 11.44 -8.43
N GLY A 22 5.17 10.76 -8.39
CA GLY A 22 4.36 10.43 -9.58
C GLY A 22 4.95 9.35 -10.50
N ARG A 23 6.10 8.75 -10.15
CA ARG A 23 6.72 7.68 -10.94
C ARG A 23 6.10 6.32 -10.63
N THR A 24 6.01 5.46 -11.63
CA THR A 24 5.68 4.05 -11.43
C THR A 24 6.85 3.33 -10.77
N THR A 25 6.60 2.63 -9.68
CA THR A 25 7.58 1.80 -8.96
C THR A 25 7.20 0.33 -9.02
N ALA A 26 8.20 -0.54 -9.14
CA ALA A 26 8.07 -1.99 -9.02
C ALA A 26 8.29 -2.50 -7.59
N ALA A 27 8.55 -1.58 -6.65
CA ALA A 27 8.63 -1.85 -5.22
C ALA A 27 7.76 -0.84 -4.44
N PRO A 28 6.43 -0.86 -4.65
CA PRO A 28 5.53 0.07 -3.97
C PRO A 28 5.41 -0.25 -2.48
N VAL A 29 5.40 0.79 -1.65
CA VAL A 29 5.15 0.73 -0.20
C VAL A 29 3.81 1.39 0.11
N GLU A 30 2.99 0.76 0.95
CA GLU A 30 1.71 1.35 1.37
C GLU A 30 1.95 2.56 2.29
N ALA A 31 1.47 3.73 1.88
CA ALA A 31 1.65 4.99 2.58
C ALA A 31 0.41 5.45 3.35
N GLY A 32 -0.68 4.68 3.29
CA GLY A 32 -1.94 4.97 3.97
C GLY A 32 -3.15 4.83 3.07
N TYR A 33 -4.33 5.03 3.65
CA TYR A 33 -5.61 4.87 2.97
C TYR A 33 -6.37 6.20 2.92
N VAL A 34 -6.97 6.50 1.77
CA VAL A 34 -7.80 7.69 1.58
C VAL A 34 -9.25 7.24 1.47
N GLU A 35 -10.04 7.57 2.48
CA GLU A 35 -11.50 7.38 2.43
C GLU A 35 -12.12 8.25 1.34
N ARG A 36 -13.08 7.68 0.60
CA ARG A 36 -13.88 8.42 -0.38
C ARG A 36 -15.31 8.52 0.13
N ALA A 37 -15.91 9.70 -0.01
CA ALA A 37 -17.26 9.98 0.49
C ALA A 37 -18.39 9.11 -0.13
N GLY A 38 -18.11 8.37 -1.21
CA GLY A 38 -19.11 7.60 -1.96
C GLY A 38 -18.75 6.15 -2.22
N GLY A 39 -17.79 5.56 -1.49
CA GLY A 39 -17.41 4.17 -1.70
C GLY A 39 -16.16 3.74 -0.92
N PRO A 40 -15.68 2.51 -1.14
CA PRO A 40 -14.42 2.07 -0.55
C PRO A 40 -13.32 3.05 -0.96
N GLY A 41 -12.56 3.50 0.05
CA GLY A 41 -11.38 4.32 -0.14
C GLY A 41 -10.29 3.57 -0.91
N CYS A 42 -9.19 4.26 -1.17
CA CYS A 42 -8.07 3.71 -1.92
C CYS A 42 -6.77 3.78 -1.12
N VAL A 43 -5.97 2.71 -1.20
CA VAL A 43 -4.61 2.68 -0.65
C VAL A 43 -3.71 3.56 -1.54
N ARG A 44 -2.89 4.40 -0.92
CA ARG A 44 -1.83 5.14 -1.60
C ARG A 44 -0.53 4.37 -1.49
N TYR A 45 0.25 4.41 -2.57
CA TYR A 45 1.56 3.80 -2.64
C TYR A 45 2.65 4.85 -2.82
N VAL A 46 3.84 4.56 -2.32
CA VAL A 46 5.05 5.38 -2.49
C VAL A 46 6.24 4.55 -2.94
N CYS A 47 7.19 5.21 -3.60
CA CYS A 47 8.51 4.64 -3.88
C CYS A 47 9.30 4.49 -2.57
N PRO A 48 10.20 3.49 -2.46
CA PRO A 48 11.06 3.32 -1.29
C PRO A 48 11.91 4.56 -0.95
N GLN A 49 12.23 5.34 -1.98
CA GLN A 49 13.01 6.59 -1.88
C GLN A 49 12.24 7.71 -1.19
N ASP A 50 10.91 7.74 -1.35
CA ASP A 50 10.02 8.80 -0.83
C ASP A 50 9.27 8.34 0.43
N THR A 51 9.55 7.13 0.93
CA THR A 51 8.87 6.56 2.11
C THR A 51 9.10 7.40 3.36
N THR A 52 10.28 8.00 3.51
CA THR A 52 10.61 8.82 4.69
C THR A 52 9.88 10.16 4.71
N ASP A 53 9.58 10.72 3.53
CA ASP A 53 8.83 11.97 3.37
C ASP A 53 7.31 11.75 3.48
N CYS A 54 6.84 10.51 3.37
CA CYS A 54 5.46 10.16 3.61
C CYS A 54 5.28 9.73 5.07
N SER A 55 4.64 10.57 5.88
CA SER A 55 4.08 10.10 7.15
C SER A 55 3.02 9.04 6.82
N PRO A 56 3.19 7.76 7.24
CA PRO A 56 2.16 6.76 7.02
C PRO A 56 0.90 7.25 7.74
N GLY A 57 -0.12 7.61 6.96
CA GLY A 57 -1.45 7.84 7.53
C GLY A 57 -1.95 6.54 8.15
N PRO A 58 -2.87 6.60 9.11
CA PRO A 58 -3.36 5.38 9.76
C PRO A 58 -3.85 4.41 8.68
N VAL A 59 -3.27 3.22 8.67
CA VAL A 59 -3.73 2.15 7.78
C VAL A 59 -5.09 1.65 8.29
N PRO A 60 -5.98 1.15 7.42
CA PRO A 60 -7.35 0.79 7.81
C PRO A 60 -7.43 -0.16 9.02
N ASP A 61 -6.45 -1.05 9.16
CA ASP A 61 -6.38 -2.01 10.28
C ASP A 61 -6.11 -1.33 11.64
N GLU A 62 -5.43 -0.18 11.65
CA GLU A 62 -5.14 0.58 12.88
C GLU A 62 -6.35 1.41 13.36
N LEU A 63 -7.20 1.87 12.44
CA LEU A 63 -8.42 2.60 12.80
C LEU A 63 -9.40 1.72 13.58
N HIS A 64 -9.43 0.41 13.32
CA HIS A 64 -10.32 -0.52 14.02
C HIS A 64 -9.94 -0.71 15.50
N ARG A 65 -8.66 -0.55 15.86
CA ARG A 65 -8.16 -0.75 17.23
C ARG A 65 -8.20 0.52 18.09
N ALA A 66 -8.30 1.70 17.49
CA ALA A 66 -8.33 2.99 18.18
C ALA A 66 -9.74 3.44 18.63
N GLY A 67 -10.79 2.68 18.26
CA GLY A 67 -12.17 2.93 18.69
C GLY A 67 -12.48 2.42 20.10
N GLY A 68 -11.71 2.84 21.11
CA GLY A 68 -12.16 2.75 22.50
C GLY A 68 -13.19 3.85 22.78
N PRO A 69 -14.30 3.58 23.51
CA PRO A 69 -15.32 4.59 23.77
C PRO A 69 -14.70 5.74 24.56
N ARG A 70 -14.92 6.97 24.07
CA ARG A 70 -14.81 8.17 24.91
C ARG A 70 -16.13 8.29 25.66
N ASP A 71 -16.04 8.02 26.97
CA ASP A 71 -17.00 8.23 28.07
C ASP A 71 -18.46 8.58 27.69
#